data_AF-A0A8S3XCN8-F1
#
_entry.id   AF-A0A8S3XCN8-F1
#
_cell.length_a   1.000
_cell.length_b   1.000
_cell.length_c   1.000
_cell.angle_alpha   90.00
_cell.angle_beta   90.00
_cell.angle_gamma   90.00
#
_symmetry.space_group_name_H-M   'P 1'
#
loop_
_entity.id
_entity.type
_entity.pdbx_description
1 polymer ?
#
loop_
_entity_poly.entity_id
_entity_poly.type
_entity_poly.pdbx_seq_one_letter_code
_entity_poly.pdbx_strand_id
1 'polypeptide(L)'
;MKDILIQPQSQFSVRFGDFEKVSSKLKVFANPFSCDIEEVPSNLQMNMIDLQSNDVLKSTFYELKDLVKFYGSLPSDFDELKKVCSAVHYNFW
;
A
#
# COMPACT_ATOMS: atom_id res chain seq x y z
N MET A 1 29.57 21.22 15.88
CA MET A 1 29.65 19.85 15.29
C MET A 1 28.31 19.10 15.32
N LYS A 2 27.37 19.38 16.23
CA LYS A 2 26.03 18.77 16.20
C LYS A 2 25.13 19.34 15.09
N ASP A 3 25.39 20.57 14.64
CA ASP A 3 24.52 21.30 13.70
C ASP A 3 24.56 20.77 12.25
N ILE A 4 25.62 20.05 11.86
CA ILE A 4 25.78 19.52 10.50
C ILE A 4 24.90 18.28 10.27
N LEU A 5 24.57 17.53 11.33
CA LEU A 5 23.73 16.33 11.24
C LEU A 5 22.22 16.63 11.32
N ILE A 6 21.83 17.82 11.76
CA ILE A 6 20.42 18.24 11.86
C ILE A 6 19.86 18.59 10.47
N GLN A 7 20.70 19.07 9.55
CA GLN A 7 20.24 19.44 8.20
C GLN A 7 19.82 18.23 7.33
N PRO A 8 20.58 17.12 7.26
CA PRO A 8 20.16 15.94 6.51
C PRO A 8 18.89 15.33 7.09
N GLN A 9 18.80 15.22 8.41
CA GLN A 9 17.65 14.64 9.12
C GLN A 9 16.38 15.46 8.84
N SER A 10 16.43 16.79 9.01
CA SER A 10 15.28 17.66 8.75
C SER A 10 14.89 17.70 7.27
N GLN A 11 15.85 17.72 6.34
CA GLN A 11 15.56 17.66 4.91
C GLN A 11 15.00 16.29 4.50
N PHE A 12 15.44 15.20 5.12
CA PHE A 12 14.82 13.87 4.96
C PHE A 12 13.39 13.88 5.49
N SER A 13 13.15 14.32 6.72
CA SER A 13 11.79 14.35 7.29
C SER A 13 10.85 15.28 6.51
N VAL A 14 11.33 16.36 5.91
CA VAL A 14 10.51 17.21 5.03
C VAL A 14 10.24 16.52 3.69
N ARG A 15 11.26 15.93 3.06
CA ARG A 15 11.12 15.28 1.74
C ARG A 15 10.38 13.94 1.79
N PHE A 16 10.43 13.26 2.93
CA PHE A 16 9.76 11.97 3.19
C PHE A 16 8.64 12.08 4.24
N GLY A 17 8.27 13.30 4.66
CA GLY A 17 7.18 13.49 5.63
C GLY A 17 5.83 13.03 5.09
N ASP A 18 5.66 13.06 3.77
CA ASP A 18 4.49 12.45 3.12
C ASP A 18 4.63 10.93 3.00
N PHE A 19 5.86 10.40 2.99
CA PHE A 19 6.12 8.96 3.06
C PHE A 19 5.70 8.38 4.40
N GLU A 20 5.84 9.11 5.51
CA GLU A 20 5.31 8.67 6.80
C GLU A 20 3.78 8.58 6.81
N LYS A 21 3.09 9.52 6.14
CA LYS A 21 1.62 9.50 6.01
C LYS A 21 1.11 8.38 5.09
N VAL A 22 1.96 7.91 4.18
CA VAL A 22 1.63 6.87 3.19
C VAL A 22 2.21 5.50 3.58
N SER A 23 3.11 5.45 4.56
CA SER A 23 3.76 4.24 5.09
C SER A 23 2.76 3.16 5.51
N SER A 24 1.72 3.52 6.27
CA SER A 24 0.68 2.58 6.69
C SER A 24 -0.07 2.01 5.49
N LYS A 25 -0.42 2.86 4.51
CA LYS A 25 -1.06 2.44 3.25
C LYS A 25 -0.14 1.52 2.45
N LEU A 26 1.14 1.84 2.35
CA LEU A 26 2.14 1.03 1.64
C LEU A 26 2.32 -0.35 2.28
N LYS A 27 2.28 -0.46 3.62
CA LYS A 27 2.35 -1.76 4.31
C LYS A 27 1.17 -2.65 3.95
N VAL A 28 -0.04 -2.09 3.93
CA VAL A 28 -1.25 -2.80 3.49
C VAL A 28 -1.10 -3.30 2.05
N PHE A 29 -0.53 -2.49 1.15
CA PHE A 29 -0.38 -2.88 -0.25
C PHE A 29 0.79 -3.83 -0.52
N ALA A 30 1.84 -3.79 0.30
CA ALA A 30 3.00 -4.66 0.18
C ALA A 30 2.64 -6.12 0.50
N ASN A 31 1.73 -6.34 1.45
CA ASN A 31 1.18 -7.66 1.72
C ASN A 31 -0.28 -7.56 2.20
N PRO A 32 -1.26 -7.54 1.27
CA PRO A 32 -2.67 -7.41 1.63
C PRO A 32 -3.22 -8.65 2.34
N PHE A 33 -2.50 -9.79 2.30
CA PHE A 33 -2.90 -11.05 2.94
C PHE A 33 -2.42 -11.21 4.38
N SER A 34 -1.59 -10.28 4.88
CA SER A 34 -1.12 -10.27 6.27
C SER A 34 -1.36 -8.93 6.96
N CYS A 35 -2.12 -8.02 6.33
CA CYS A 35 -2.41 -6.73 6.91
C CYS A 35 -3.52 -6.85 7.97
N ASP A 36 -3.42 -6.04 9.02
CA ASP A 36 -4.49 -5.92 9.99
C ASP A 36 -5.63 -5.08 9.39
N ILE A 37 -6.84 -5.64 9.34
CA ILE A 37 -8.03 -4.96 8.82
C ILE A 37 -8.37 -3.72 9.65
N GLU A 38 -8.06 -3.71 10.95
CA GLU A 38 -8.30 -2.56 11.82
C GLU A 38 -7.42 -1.36 11.45
N GLU A 39 -6.25 -1.59 10.86
CA GLU A 39 -5.34 -0.54 10.39
C GLU A 39 -5.68 -0.04 8.97
N VAL A 40 -6.59 -0.71 8.27
CA VAL A 40 -7.04 -0.33 6.92
C VAL A 40 -8.11 0.77 7.00
N PRO A 41 -8.07 1.79 6.11
CA PRO A 41 -9.14 2.78 6.01
C PRO A 41 -10.53 2.13 5.85
N SER A 42 -11.54 2.64 6.54
CA SER A 42 -12.88 2.02 6.59
C SER A 42 -13.52 1.78 5.22
N ASN A 43 -13.26 2.64 4.23
CA ASN A 43 -13.75 2.47 2.86
C ASN A 43 -13.10 1.29 2.11
N LEU A 44 -12.00 0.75 2.61
CA LEU A 44 -11.26 -0.38 2.03
C LEU A 44 -11.36 -1.67 2.85
N GLN A 45 -11.89 -1.62 4.09
CA GLN A 45 -11.94 -2.77 4.97
C GLN A 45 -12.72 -3.94 4.37
N MET A 46 -13.89 -3.68 3.78
CA MET A 46 -14.68 -4.73 3.12
C MET A 46 -13.92 -5.38 1.96
N ASN A 47 -13.31 -4.57 1.10
CA ASN A 47 -12.49 -5.09 0.00
C ASN A 47 -11.29 -5.91 0.51
N MET A 48 -10.67 -5.51 1.62
CA MET A 48 -9.56 -6.26 2.20
C MET A 48 -10.03 -7.59 2.82
N ILE A 49 -11.18 -7.61 3.48
CA ILE A 49 -11.78 -8.85 4.00
C ILE A 49 -12.06 -9.83 2.85
N ASP A 50 -12.73 -9.36 1.80
CA ASP A 50 -13.05 -10.18 0.63
C ASP A 50 -11.77 -10.69 -0.04
N LEU A 51 -10.76 -9.83 -0.18
CA LEU A 51 -9.46 -10.18 -0.74
C LEU A 51 -8.76 -11.26 0.09
N GLN A 52 -8.65 -11.06 1.41
CA GLN A 52 -7.97 -11.99 2.33
C GLN A 52 -8.66 -13.34 2.43
N SER A 53 -9.98 -13.38 2.25
CA SER A 53 -10.77 -14.62 2.26
C SER A 53 -10.60 -15.48 0.99
N ASN A 54 -9.96 -14.95 -0.06
CA ASN A 54 -9.88 -15.60 -1.37
C ASN A 54 -8.51 -16.25 -1.61
N ASP A 55 -8.45 -17.58 -1.44
CA ASP A 55 -7.23 -18.38 -1.64
C ASP A 55 -6.71 -18.38 -3.09
N VAL A 56 -7.58 -18.18 -4.08
CA VAL A 56 -7.17 -18.10 -5.50
C VAL A 56 -6.44 -16.80 -5.75
N LEU A 57 -6.96 -15.68 -5.25
CA LEU A 57 -6.28 -14.38 -5.32
C LEU A 57 -4.97 -14.39 -4.52
N LYS A 58 -4.96 -15.05 -3.36
CA LYS A 58 -3.74 -15.26 -2.56
C LYS A 58 -2.65 -16.01 -3.32
N SER A 59 -3.02 -17.10 -3.98
CA SER A 59 -2.08 -17.88 -4.80
C SER A 59 -1.57 -17.04 -5.97
N THR A 60 -2.48 -16.35 -6.67
CA THR A 60 -2.16 -15.45 -7.78
C THR A 60 -1.18 -14.34 -7.36
N PHE A 61 -1.34 -13.76 -6.17
CA PHE A 61 -0.44 -12.75 -5.62
C PHE A 61 1.00 -13.27 -5.48
N TYR A 62 1.17 -14.45 -4.88
CA TYR A 62 2.49 -15.04 -4.67
C TYR A 62 3.14 -15.57 -5.96
N GLU A 63 2.34 -15.96 -6.94
CA GLU A 63 2.82 -16.40 -8.26
C GLU A 63 3.28 -15.22 -9.14
N LEU A 64 2.48 -14.14 -9.22
CA LEU A 64 2.79 -13.00 -10.08
C LEU A 64 4.03 -12.23 -9.62
N LYS A 65 4.24 -12.10 -8.31
CA LYS A 65 5.33 -11.30 -7.69
C LYS A 65 5.46 -9.88 -8.24
N ASP A 66 4.35 -9.34 -8.75
CA ASP A 66 4.25 -8.02 -9.39
C ASP A 66 2.95 -7.38 -8.91
N LEU A 67 3.08 -6.40 -8.02
CA LEU A 67 1.94 -5.73 -7.39
C LEU A 67 1.08 -5.01 -8.43
N VAL A 68 1.69 -4.36 -9.42
CA VAL A 68 0.96 -3.59 -10.43
C VAL A 68 0.08 -4.53 -11.27
N LYS A 69 0.64 -5.66 -11.70
CA LYS A 69 -0.13 -6.68 -12.43
C LYS A 69 -1.20 -7.33 -11.58
N PHE A 70 -0.90 -7.64 -10.31
CA PHE A 70 -1.86 -8.24 -9.39
C PHE A 70 -3.06 -7.32 -9.14
N TYR A 71 -2.83 -6.08 -8.73
CA TYR A 71 -3.94 -5.14 -8.49
C TYR A 71 -4.69 -4.81 -9.78
N GLY A 72 -4.00 -4.79 -10.93
CA GLY A 72 -4.62 -4.61 -12.24
C GLY A 72 -5.49 -5.78 -12.69
N SER A 73 -5.27 -7.01 -12.20
CA SER A 73 -6.06 -8.20 -12.55
C SER A 73 -7.27 -8.43 -11.66
N LEU A 74 -7.47 -7.64 -10.60
CA LEU A 74 -8.59 -7.81 -9.69
C LEU A 74 -9.95 -7.59 -10.38
N PRO A 75 -11.02 -8.28 -9.94
CA PRO A 75 -12.40 -8.03 -10.38
C PRO A 75 -12.86 -6.59 -10.15
N SER A 76 -13.99 -6.19 -10.78
CA SER A 76 -14.60 -4.86 -10.58
C SER A 76 -15.03 -4.58 -9.15
N ASP A 77 -15.31 -5.62 -8.36
CA ASP A 77 -15.71 -5.49 -6.96
C ASP A 77 -14.61 -4.84 -6.09
N PHE A 78 -13.37 -4.81 -6.58
CA PHE A 78 -12.20 -4.19 -5.95
C PHE A 78 -11.84 -2.83 -6.57
N ASP A 79 -12.75 -2.15 -7.27
CA ASP A 79 -12.41 -0.91 -7.97
C ASP A 79 -11.91 0.21 -7.04
N GLU A 80 -12.41 0.26 -5.79
CA GLU A 80 -11.90 1.21 -4.80
C GLU A 80 -10.44 0.92 -4.43
N LEU A 81 -10.10 -0.37 -4.27
CA LEU A 81 -8.73 -0.82 -4.05
C LEU A 81 -7.83 -0.49 -5.26
N LYS A 82 -8.31 -0.70 -6.49
CA LYS A 82 -7.56 -0.36 -7.71
C LYS A 82 -7.25 1.13 -7.80
N LYS A 83 -8.23 2.00 -7.53
CA LYS A 83 -8.02 3.47 -7.55
C LYS A 83 -6.91 3.89 -6.60
N VAL A 84 -6.89 3.33 -5.38
CA VAL A 84 -5.86 3.66 -4.39
C VAL A 84 -4.49 3.16 -4.84
N CYS A 85 -4.41 1.94 -5.39
CA CYS A 85 -3.15 1.42 -5.94
C CYS A 85 -2.61 2.27 -7.10
N SER A 86 -3.48 2.70 -8.03
CA SER A 86 -3.08 3.59 -9.12
C SER A 86 -2.60 4.95 -8.62
N ALA A 87 -3.25 5.52 -7.59
CA ALA A 87 -2.82 6.77 -6.98
C ALA A 87 -1.47 6.63 -6.27
N VAL A 88 -1.21 5.51 -5.58
CA VAL A 88 0.10 5.24 -4.96
C VAL A 88 1.18 5.06 -6.03
N HIS A 89 0.90 4.36 -7.14
CA HIS A 89 1.87 4.21 -8.22
C HIS A 89 2.28 5.57 -8.83
N TYR A 90 1.30 6.44 -9.14
CA TYR A 90 1.57 7.75 -9.76
C TYR A 90 2.29 8.75 -8.83
N ASN A 91 2.08 8.67 -7.53
CA ASN A 91 2.65 9.66 -6.59
C ASN A 91 4.08 9.33 -6.14
N PHE A 92 4.57 8.11 -6.37
CA PHE A 92 5.86 7.64 -5.83
C PHE A 92 6.83 7.10 -6.90
N TRP A 93 6.43 7.04 -8.17
CA TRP A 93 7.24 6.63 -9.32
C TRP A 93 7.10 7.65 -10.45
#